data_AF-A0A4Q2EHF8-F1
#
_entry.id   AF-A0A4Q2EHF8-F1
#
_cell.length_a   1.000
_cell.length_b   1.000
_cell.length_c   1.000
_cell.angle_alpha   90.00
_cell.angle_beta   90.00
_cell.angle_gamma   90.00
#
_symmetry.space_group_name_H-M   'P 1'
#
loop_
_entity.id
_entity.type
_entity.pdbx_description
1 polymer ?
#
loop_
_entity_poly.entity_id
_entity_poly.type
_entity_poly.pdbx_seq_one_letter_code
_entity_poly.pdbx_strand_id
1 'polypeptide(L)'
;MGVATPYDFLRASLQFDTASWSPSIRQDVLLLAGAEDHYVPQGQLAVQIDGLTRTRSLTARLFTAEEQASSHCQLGNIGLALDTMLDWMNRLDASRERLSLALAPQEV
;
A
#
# COMPACT_ATOMS: atom_id res chain seq x y z
N MET A 1 -15.81 -14.70 -0.42
CA MET A 1 -15.99 -15.98 -1.13
C MET A 1 -17.30 -16.59 -0.67
N GLY A 2 -18.30 -16.71 -1.55
CA GLY A 2 -19.67 -17.14 -1.18
C GLY A 2 -19.77 -18.63 -0.88
N VAL A 3 -19.14 -19.08 0.21
CA VAL A 3 -19.09 -20.48 0.65
C VAL A 3 -20.00 -20.73 1.85
N ALA A 4 -20.37 -21.99 2.08
CA ALA A 4 -21.44 -22.35 3.00
C ALA A 4 -21.02 -22.35 4.48
N THR A 5 -19.73 -22.52 4.80
CA THR A 5 -19.26 -22.65 6.19
C THR A 5 -18.00 -21.83 6.48
N PRO A 6 -17.76 -21.45 7.75
CA PRO A 6 -16.50 -20.82 8.14
C PRO A 6 -15.26 -21.68 7.83
N TYR A 7 -15.37 -23.00 7.94
CA TYR A 7 -14.27 -23.92 7.60
C TYR A 7 -13.92 -23.82 6.11
N ASP A 8 -14.93 -23.84 5.23
CA ASP A 8 -14.73 -23.71 3.79
C ASP A 8 -14.17 -22.34 3.43
N PHE A 9 -14.56 -21.29 4.17
CA PHE A 9 -14.02 -19.95 3.98
C PHE A 9 -12.51 -19.90 4.27
N LEU A 10 -12.06 -20.50 5.37
CA LEU A 10 -10.63 -20.57 5.70
C LEU A 10 -9.87 -21.41 4.66
N ARG A 11 -10.40 -22.58 4.29
CA ARG A 11 -9.83 -23.44 3.24
C ARG A 11 -9.67 -22.70 1.91
N ALA A 12 -10.66 -21.92 1.51
CA ALA A 12 -10.62 -21.15 0.28
C ALA A 12 -9.63 -19.98 0.38
N SER A 13 -9.61 -19.27 1.52
CA SER A 13 -8.70 -18.13 1.75
C SER A 13 -7.23 -18.51 1.66
N LEU A 14 -6.87 -19.74 2.08
CA LEU A 14 -5.50 -20.26 2.00
C LEU A 14 -4.98 -20.47 0.57
N GLN A 15 -5.84 -20.39 -0.45
CA GLN A 15 -5.43 -20.52 -1.86
C GLN A 15 -4.90 -19.21 -2.45
N PHE A 16 -4.99 -18.11 -1.70
CA PHE A 16 -4.61 -16.79 -2.18
C PHE A 16 -3.33 -16.34 -1.49
N ASP A 17 -2.36 -15.91 -2.28
CA ASP A 17 -1.14 -15.28 -1.80
C ASP A 17 -0.75 -14.09 -2.68
N THR A 18 -0.11 -13.10 -2.08
CA THR A 18 0.49 -11.97 -2.80
C THR A 18 1.96 -12.22 -3.14
N ALA A 19 2.62 -13.16 -2.45
CA ALA A 19 4.07 -13.38 -2.57
C ALA A 19 4.47 -13.78 -3.99
N SER A 20 3.72 -14.68 -4.64
CA SER A 20 3.98 -15.16 -6.00
C SER A 20 3.84 -14.07 -7.06
N TRP A 21 3.05 -13.03 -6.76
CA TRP A 21 2.72 -11.95 -7.69
C TRP A 21 3.39 -10.63 -7.38
N SER A 22 3.91 -10.43 -6.16
CA SER A 22 4.54 -9.16 -5.75
C SER A 22 5.70 -8.75 -6.68
N PRO A 23 6.56 -9.67 -7.17
CA PRO A 23 7.55 -9.32 -8.17
C PRO A 23 6.93 -8.80 -9.47
N SER A 24 5.70 -9.13 -9.83
CA SER A 24 5.04 -8.68 -11.08
C SER A 24 4.55 -7.23 -11.07
N ILE A 25 4.53 -6.59 -9.90
CA ILE A 25 4.09 -5.20 -9.76
C ILE A 25 5.22 -4.25 -10.17
N ARG A 26 4.92 -3.32 -11.09
CA ARG A 26 5.88 -2.37 -11.69
C ARG A 26 5.48 -0.89 -11.51
N GLN A 27 4.36 -0.64 -10.87
CA GLN A 27 3.78 0.69 -10.67
C GLN A 27 4.43 1.42 -9.49
N ASP A 28 4.03 2.67 -9.27
CA ASP A 28 4.23 3.32 -7.97
C ASP A 28 3.27 2.68 -6.96
N VAL A 29 3.76 2.34 -5.78
CA VAL A 29 2.97 1.68 -4.74
C VAL A 29 3.01 2.45 -3.43
N LEU A 30 1.84 2.62 -2.81
CA LEU A 30 1.68 3.09 -1.45
C LEU A 30 1.18 1.94 -0.58
N LEU A 31 1.94 1.60 0.46
CA LEU A 31 1.53 0.68 1.52
C LEU A 31 1.15 1.47 2.77
N LEU A 32 -0.02 1.15 3.34
CA LEU A 32 -0.52 1.73 4.57
C LEU A 32 -0.73 0.60 5.59
N ALA A 33 -0.25 0.79 6.82
CA ALA A 33 -0.45 -0.17 7.89
C ALA A 33 -0.70 0.56 9.22
N GLY A 34 -1.55 -0.02 10.07
CA GLY A 34 -1.73 0.42 11.45
C GLY A 34 -0.82 -0.37 12.40
N ALA A 35 -0.18 0.31 13.36
CA ALA A 35 0.68 -0.32 14.35
C ALA A 35 -0.06 -1.24 15.34
N GLU A 36 -1.38 -1.07 15.47
CA GLU A 36 -2.26 -1.83 16.36
C GLU A 36 -3.37 -2.55 15.57
N ASP A 37 -3.11 -2.85 14.29
CA ASP A 37 -4.02 -3.64 13.46
C ASP A 37 -4.12 -5.07 14.02
N HIS A 38 -5.28 -5.43 14.58
CA HIS A 38 -5.52 -6.76 15.12
C HIS A 38 -5.79 -7.82 14.06
N TYR A 39 -6.06 -7.40 12.81
CA TYR A 39 -6.47 -8.27 11.72
C TYR A 39 -5.27 -8.66 10.87
N VAL A 40 -4.35 -7.70 10.66
CA VAL A 40 -3.12 -7.89 9.91
C VAL A 40 -1.92 -7.66 10.83
N PRO A 41 -1.09 -8.68 11.10
CA PRO A 41 0.09 -8.53 11.95
C PRO A 41 1.04 -7.45 11.43
N GLN A 42 1.55 -6.59 12.31
CA GLN A 42 2.43 -5.45 11.95
C GLN A 42 3.64 -5.87 11.09
N GLY A 43 4.23 -7.05 11.35
CA GLY A 43 5.36 -7.59 10.59
C GLY A 43 5.07 -7.82 9.10
N GLN A 44 3.79 -7.93 8.70
CA GLN A 44 3.40 -8.07 7.30
C GLN A 44 3.80 -6.86 6.45
N LEU A 45 3.92 -5.66 7.03
CA LEU A 45 4.38 -4.50 6.27
C LEU A 45 5.79 -4.73 5.71
N ALA A 46 6.71 -5.25 6.54
CA ALA A 46 8.08 -5.55 6.11
C ALA A 46 8.10 -6.66 5.05
N VAL A 47 7.34 -7.74 5.28
CA VAL A 47 7.22 -8.84 4.31
C VAL A 47 6.72 -8.35 2.94
N GLN A 48 5.72 -7.46 2.93
CA GLN A 48 5.16 -6.92 1.70
C GLN A 48 6.13 -5.95 0.99
N ILE A 49 6.90 -5.15 1.75
CA ILE A 49 7.97 -4.31 1.20
C ILE A 49 9.02 -5.17 0.50
N ASP A 50 9.51 -6.22 1.16
CA ASP A 50 10.54 -7.11 0.62
C ASP A 50 10.08 -7.86 -0.64
N GLY A 51 8.78 -8.19 -0.73
CA GLY A 51 8.21 -8.85 -1.90
C GLY A 51 8.07 -7.97 -3.15
N LEU A 52 8.01 -6.64 -3.00
CA LEU A 52 7.72 -5.67 -4.06
C LEU A 52 8.99 -5.21 -4.82
N THR A 53 9.77 -6.16 -5.29
CA THR A 53 11.15 -5.96 -5.80
C THR A 53 11.27 -5.22 -7.14
N ARG A 54 10.19 -5.11 -7.92
CA ARG A 54 10.20 -4.47 -9.25
C ARG A 54 9.31 -3.23 -9.37
N THR A 55 8.82 -2.71 -8.25
CA THR A 55 8.03 -1.47 -8.24
C THR A 55 8.86 -0.30 -8.79
N ARG A 56 8.20 0.67 -9.45
CA ARG A 56 8.88 1.88 -9.93
C ARG A 56 9.30 2.76 -8.75
N SER A 57 8.41 2.89 -7.78
CA SER A 57 8.66 3.53 -6.50
C SER A 57 7.79 2.87 -5.44
N LEU A 58 8.28 2.85 -4.21
CA LEU A 58 7.57 2.28 -3.06
C LEU A 58 7.57 3.32 -1.93
N THR A 59 6.39 3.64 -1.43
CA THR A 59 6.20 4.41 -0.20
C THR A 59 5.45 3.54 0.80
N ALA A 60 5.90 3.51 2.04
CA ALA A 60 5.22 2.83 3.13
C ALA A 60 4.97 3.81 4.27
N ARG A 61 3.80 3.73 4.90
CA ARG A 61 3.45 4.49 6.11
C ARG A 61 2.87 3.56 7.15
N LEU A 62 3.47 3.59 8.33
CA LEU A 62 2.94 2.97 9.55
C LEU A 62 2.24 4.06 10.37
N PHE A 63 0.96 3.89 10.64
CA PHE A 63 0.18 4.77 11.50
C PHE A 63 0.24 4.32 12.95
N THR A 64 0.40 5.28 13.85
CA THR A 64 0.63 5.07 15.28
C THR A 64 -0.62 5.39 16.11
N ALA A 65 -0.60 5.00 17.39
CA ALA A 65 -1.72 5.23 18.29
C ALA A 65 -1.92 6.73 18.56
N GLU A 66 -0.83 7.49 18.59
CA GLU A 66 -0.80 8.95 18.77
C GLU A 66 -1.55 9.68 17.65
N GLU A 67 -1.55 9.11 16.44
CA GLU A 67 -2.27 9.64 15.27
C GLU A 67 -3.75 9.25 15.26
N GLN A 68 -4.19 8.43 16.22
CA GLN A 68 -5.52 7.82 16.27
C GLN A 68 -5.86 7.02 14.99
N ALA A 69 -4.84 6.54 14.27
CA ALA A 69 -4.97 5.86 13.00
C ALA A 69 -4.37 4.44 13.02
N SER A 70 -3.93 3.94 14.18
CA SER A 70 -3.24 2.65 14.33
C SER A 70 -4.11 1.41 14.07
N SER A 71 -5.43 1.54 14.02
CA SER A 71 -6.35 0.40 13.88
C SER A 71 -6.50 -0.06 12.42
N HIS A 72 -7.12 -1.24 12.23
CA HIS A 72 -7.41 -1.77 10.91
C HIS A 72 -8.14 -0.74 10.03
N CYS A 73 -7.67 -0.56 8.80
CA CYS A 73 -8.17 0.44 7.86
C CYS A 73 -8.11 1.90 8.37
N GLN A 74 -7.32 2.19 9.40
CA GLN A 74 -7.17 3.52 10.00
C GLN A 74 -8.52 4.10 10.47
N LEU A 75 -9.46 3.25 10.90
CA LEU A 75 -10.84 3.66 11.22
C LEU A 75 -10.94 4.74 12.30
N GLY A 76 -9.97 4.83 13.22
CA GLY A 76 -9.94 5.87 14.25
C GLY A 76 -9.69 7.28 13.70
N ASN A 77 -9.07 7.39 12.52
CA ASN A 77 -8.77 8.67 11.87
C ASN A 77 -8.64 8.48 10.35
N ILE A 78 -9.79 8.22 9.71
CA ILE A 78 -9.91 8.04 8.26
C ILE A 78 -9.47 9.30 7.50
N GLY A 79 -9.69 10.49 8.08
CA GLY A 79 -9.27 11.76 7.49
C GLY A 79 -7.77 11.79 7.22
N LEU A 80 -6.95 11.45 8.23
CA LEU A 80 -5.51 11.37 8.07
C LEU A 80 -5.09 10.32 7.02
N ALA A 81 -5.78 9.18 6.96
CA ALA A 81 -5.50 8.15 5.96
C ALA A 81 -5.79 8.66 4.53
N LEU A 82 -6.91 9.36 4.33
CA LEU A 82 -7.27 9.95 3.04
C LEU A 82 -6.30 11.07 2.63
N ASP A 83 -5.95 11.97 3.56
CA ASP A 83 -4.96 13.02 3.32
C ASP A 83 -3.61 12.43 2.90
N THR A 84 -3.20 11.32 3.54
CA THR A 84 -2.00 10.57 3.13
C THR A 84 -2.04 10.13 1.68
N MET A 85 -3.16 9.54 1.26
CA MET A 85 -3.34 9.01 -0.09
C MET A 85 -3.33 10.15 -1.11
N LEU A 86 -4.08 11.21 -0.85
CA LEU A 86 -4.18 12.39 -1.70
C LEU A 86 -2.82 13.08 -1.84
N ASP A 87 -2.12 13.31 -0.74
CA ASP A 87 -0.79 13.91 -0.73
C ASP A 87 0.22 13.05 -1.49
N TRP A 88 0.14 11.72 -1.37
CA TRP A 88 0.99 10.83 -2.14
C TRP A 88 0.72 10.91 -3.65
N MET A 89 -0.55 10.91 -4.06
CA MET A 89 -0.92 11.08 -5.47
C MET A 89 -0.45 12.42 -6.03
N ASN A 90 -0.68 13.52 -5.31
CA ASN A 90 -0.22 14.86 -5.70
C ASN A 90 1.30 14.92 -5.90
N ARG A 91 2.07 14.28 -5.01
CA ARG A 91 3.54 14.19 -5.14
C ARG A 91 3.96 13.39 -6.38
N LEU A 92 3.25 12.30 -6.71
CA LEU A 92 3.52 11.51 -7.90
C LEU A 92 3.29 12.32 -9.18
N ASP A 93 2.17 13.03 -9.26
CA ASP A 93 1.84 13.85 -10.43
C ASP A 93 2.88 14.95 -10.63
N ALA A 94 3.22 15.69 -9.57
CA ALA A 94 4.28 16.68 -9.61
C ALA A 94 5.65 16.07 -10.02
N SER A 95 5.95 14.83 -9.61
CA SER A 95 7.17 14.13 -10.02
C SER A 95 7.16 13.75 -11.51
N ARG A 96 6.02 13.32 -12.03
CA ARG A 96 5.83 12.96 -13.44
C ARG A 96 5.93 14.18 -14.34
N GLU A 97 5.34 15.31 -13.94
CA GLU A 97 5.48 16.59 -14.64
C GLU A 97 6.93 17.05 -14.72
N ARG A 98 7.67 16.99 -13.60
CA ARG A 98 9.10 17.32 -13.59
C ARG A 98 9.93 16.42 -14.52
N LEU A 99 9.66 15.12 -14.51
CA LEU A 99 10.33 14.16 -15.41
C LEU A 99 9.99 14.43 -16.88
N SER A 100 8.72 14.72 -17.19
CA SER A 100 8.27 15.10 -18.53
C SER A 100 9.01 16.34 -19.04
N LEU A 101 9.10 17.39 -18.21
CA LEU A 101 9.80 18.62 -18.56
C LEU A 101 11.30 18.41 -18.74
N ALA A 102 11.94 17.61 -17.88
CA ALA A 102 13.37 17.31 -17.97
C ALA A 102 13.75 16.50 -19.22
N LEU A 103 12.80 15.73 -19.77
CA LEU A 103 13.00 14.90 -20.97
C LEU A 103 12.50 15.58 -22.26
N ALA A 104 11.93 16.79 -22.17
CA ALA A 104 11.49 17.53 -23.34
C ALA A 104 12.70 17.95 -24.20
N PRO A 105 12.66 17.75 -25.53
CA PRO A 105 13.74 18.18 -26.42
C PRO A 105 13.95 19.69 -26.27
N GLN A 106 15.20 20.10 -26.09
CA GLN A 106 15.56 21.52 -26.07
C GLN A 106 15.46 22.04 -27.50
N GLU A 107 14.62 23.06 -27.73
CA GLU A 107 14.56 23.73 -29.03
C GLU A 107 15.95 24.34 -29.34
N VAL A 108 16.51 23.98 -30.50
CA VAL A 108 17.75 24.52 -31.07
C VAL A 108 17.42 25.66 -32.03
#